data_AF-W1YPR7-F1
#
_entry.id   AF-W1YPR7-F1
#
_cell.length_a   1.000
_cell.length_b   1.000
_cell.length_c   1.000
_cell.angle_alpha   90.00
_cell.angle_beta   90.00
_cell.angle_gamma   90.00
#
_symmetry.space_group_name_H-M   'P 1'
#
loop_
_entity.id
_entity.type
_entity.pdbx_description
1 polymer ?
#
loop_
_entity_poly.entity_id
_entity_poly.type
_entity_poly.pdbx_seq_one_letter_code
_entity_poly.pdbx_strand_id
1 'polypeptide(L)' 'GRGLAEAVGVEDDVDIIVGTFSKSLASIGGFAVGSEAMEVLRYGSRPYIFTASPSPSCIATVRSSLRTIA' A
#
# COMPACT_ATOMS: atom_id res chain seq x y z
N GLY A 1 -12.73 -0.50 -6.75
CA GLY A 1 -12.74 -1.72 -5.92
C GLY A 1 -11.37 -1.89 -5.26
N ARG A 2 -11.36 -2.22 -3.97
CA ARG A 2 -10.20 -2.40 -3.08
C ARG A 2 -9.55 -3.78 -3.17
N GLY A 3 -10.21 -4.74 -3.81
CA GLY A 3 -9.64 -6.06 -4.11
C GLY A 3 -10.62 -7.20 -3.88
N LEU A 4 -10.12 -8.44 -3.85
CA LEU A 4 -10.96 -9.62 -3.66
C LEU A 4 -11.59 -9.67 -2.26
N ALA A 5 -10.86 -9.24 -1.23
CA ALA A 5 -11.37 -9.20 0.15
C ALA A 5 -12.65 -8.35 0.25
N GLU A 6 -12.69 -7.19 -0.42
CA GLU A 6 -13.90 -6.36 -0.56
C GLU A 6 -14.98 -7.11 -1.32
N ALA A 7 -14.63 -7.70 -2.47
CA ALA A 7 -15.58 -8.34 -3.36
C ALA A 7 -16.30 -9.55 -2.74
N VAL A 8 -15.67 -10.24 -1.79
CA VAL A 8 -16.27 -11.38 -1.06
C VAL A 8 -16.72 -11.03 0.36
N GLY A 9 -16.61 -9.75 0.77
CA GLY A 9 -17.15 -9.25 2.02
C GLY A 9 -16.40 -9.68 3.28
N VAL A 10 -15.09 -9.92 3.19
CA VAL A 10 -14.24 -10.40 4.31
C VAL A 10 -13.13 -9.41 4.68
N GLU A 11 -13.23 -8.14 4.28
CA GLU A 11 -12.20 -7.12 4.62
C GLU A 11 -12.01 -6.99 6.13
N ASP A 12 -13.07 -7.13 6.93
CA ASP A 12 -13.01 -7.01 8.40
C ASP A 12 -12.30 -8.20 9.07
N ASP A 13 -12.14 -9.32 8.37
CA ASP A 13 -11.41 -10.51 8.84
C ASP A 13 -9.92 -10.47 8.46
N VAL A 14 -9.46 -9.41 7.77
CA VAL A 14 -8.06 -9.27 7.32
C VAL A 14 -7.31 -8.27 8.21
N ASP A 15 -6.36 -8.78 9.00
CA ASP A 15 -5.55 -7.94 9.89
C ASP A 15 -4.66 -6.92 9.15
N ILE A 16 -4.07 -7.35 8.03
CA ILE A 16 -3.12 -6.54 7.24
C ILE A 16 -3.32 -6.80 5.75
N ILE A 17 -3.58 -5.73 5.00
CA ILE A 17 -3.61 -5.72 3.53
C ILE A 17 -2.25 -5.24 3.02
N VAL A 18 -1.58 -6.06 2.21
CA VAL A 18 -0.35 -5.69 1.50
C VAL A 18 -0.64 -5.55 0.00
N GLY A 19 -0.11 -4.50 -0.62
CA GLY A 19 -0.30 -4.23 -2.03
C GLY A 19 0.93 -3.67 -2.72
N THR A 20 0.84 -3.55 -4.05
CA THR A 20 1.92 -3.03 -4.88
C THR A 20 1.44 -1.90 -5.78
N PHE A 21 2.35 -0.97 -6.06
CA PHE A 21 2.13 0.10 -7.02
C PHE A 21 2.44 -0.31 -8.47
N SER A 22 3.06 -1.48 -8.71
CA SER A 22 3.59 -1.90 -10.02
C SER A 22 2.64 -2.60 -10.97
N LYS A 23 1.36 -2.69 -10.61
CA LYS A 23 0.31 -3.29 -11.46
C LYS A 23 -0.67 -2.22 -11.91
N SER A 24 -1.92 -2.29 -11.45
CA SER A 24 -3.00 -1.37 -11.82
C SER A 24 -2.71 0.12 -11.53
N LEU A 25 -1.71 0.42 -10.70
CA LEU A 25 -1.33 1.77 -10.31
C LEU A 25 -0.16 2.36 -11.10
N ALA A 26 0.44 1.57 -12.01
CA ALA A 26 1.44 2.02 -12.99
C ALA A 26 2.64 2.79 -12.42
N SER A 27 3.13 2.40 -11.23
CA SER A 27 4.29 3.01 -10.57
C SER A 27 5.18 1.94 -9.91
N ILE A 28 6.09 2.31 -9.01
CA ILE A 28 6.99 1.37 -8.33
C ILE A 28 6.83 1.54 -6.81
N GLY A 29 6.88 0.42 -6.09
CA GLY A 29 6.77 0.36 -4.64
C GLY A 29 5.63 -0.53 -4.16
N GLY A 30 5.35 -0.46 -2.86
CA GLY A 30 4.28 -1.19 -2.23
C GLY A 30 3.83 -0.52 -0.94
N PHE A 31 2.78 -1.07 -0.35
CA PHE A 31 2.17 -0.56 0.87
C PHE A 31 1.67 -1.72 1.73
N ALA A 32 1.52 -1.44 3.01
CA ALA A 32 0.84 -2.30 3.96
C ALA A 32 -0.12 -1.42 4.79
N VAL A 33 -1.36 -1.87 4.98
CA VAL A 33 -2.42 -1.17 5.72
C VAL A 33 -3.03 -2.15 6.71
N GLY A 34 -3.30 -1.68 7.92
CA GLY A 34 -3.90 -2.44 9.01
C GLY A 34 -4.07 -1.50 10.21
N SER A 35 -4.13 -2.06 11.41
CA SER A 35 -4.35 -1.27 12.63
C SER A 35 -3.17 -0.34 12.99
N GLU A 36 -3.41 0.58 13.92
CA GLU A 36 -2.39 1.52 14.44
C GLU A 36 -1.16 0.80 15.02
N ALA A 37 -1.32 -0.45 15.48
CA ALA A 37 -0.22 -1.29 15.95
C ALA A 37 0.90 -1.47 14.91
N MET A 38 0.60 -1.31 13.61
CA MET A 38 1.59 -1.40 12.54
C MET A 38 2.64 -0.29 12.58
N GLU A 39 2.44 0.80 13.32
CA GLU A 39 3.44 1.88 13.44
C GLU A 39 4.79 1.35 13.96
N VAL A 40 4.78 0.30 14.79
CA VAL A 40 6.00 -0.39 15.23
C VAL A 40 6.87 -0.88 14.06
N LEU A 41 6.25 -1.23 12.93
CA LEU A 41 6.97 -1.70 11.74
C LEU A 41 7.82 -0.60 11.12
N ARG A 42 7.47 0.69 11.28
CA ARG A 42 8.34 1.78 10.80
C ARG A 42 9.67 1.84 11.56
N TYR A 43 9.70 1.34 12.79
CA TYR A 43 10.87 1.29 13.66
C TYR A 43 11.55 -0.08 13.73
N GLY A 44 10.84 -1.15 13.38
CA GLY A 44 11.38 -2.53 13.38
C GLY A 44 11.76 -3.07 11.99
N SER A 45 11.23 -2.49 10.91
CA SER A 45 11.42 -3.02 9.56
C SER A 45 12.71 -2.50 8.92
N ARG A 46 13.73 -3.37 8.84
CA ARG A 46 14.98 -3.11 8.12
C ARG A 46 14.75 -2.60 6.67
N PRO A 47 13.88 -3.21 5.84
CA PRO A 47 13.66 -2.73 4.48
C PRO A 47 12.90 -1.41 4.41
N TYR A 48 12.27 -0.95 5.50
CA TYR A 48 11.67 0.38 5.57
C TYR A 48 12.70 1.44 6.01
N ILE A 49 13.54 1.12 7.01
CA ILE A 49 14.50 2.07 7.61
C ILE A 49 15.73 2.29 6.74
N PHE A 50 16.29 1.21 6.19
CA PHE A 50 17.57 1.24 5.47
C PHE A 50 17.39 1.30 3.96
N THR A 51 16.37 2.01 3.49
CA THR A 51 16.12 2.28 2.07
C THR A 51 15.73 3.74 1.86
N ALA A 52 16.01 4.27 0.67
CA ALA A 52 15.53 5.60 0.29
C ALA A 52 14.01 5.59 0.08
N SER A 53 13.35 6.70 0.38
CA SER A 53 11.93 6.87 0.07
C SER A 53 11.67 6.81 -1.44
N PRO A 54 10.47 6.40 -1.88
CA PRO A 54 10.10 6.48 -3.29
C PRO A 54 10.24 7.89 -3.85
N SER A 55 10.55 8.01 -5.15
CA SER A 55 10.67 9.32 -5.78
C SER A 55 9.32 10.06 -5.79
N PRO A 56 9.32 11.41 -5.73
CA PRO A 56 8.10 12.19 -5.76
C PRO A 56 7.21 11.89 -6.97
N SER A 57 7.81 11.66 -8.14
CA SER A 57 7.07 11.32 -9.37
C SER A 57 6.35 9.97 -9.25
N CYS A 58 6.99 8.95 -8.66
CA CYS A 58 6.34 7.65 -8.44
C CYS A 58 5.10 7.78 -7.55
N ILE A 59 5.18 8.56 -6.46
CA ILE A 59 4.03 8.79 -5.56
C ILE A 59 2.95 9.63 -6.23
N ALA A 60 3.32 10.64 -7.03
CA ALA A 60 2.38 11.44 -7.79
C ALA A 60 1.58 10.58 -8.79
N THR A 61 2.26 9.68 -9.51
CA THR A 61 1.61 8.70 -10.40
C THR A 61 0.61 7.84 -9.64
N VAL A 62 1.00 7.24 -8.50
CA VAL A 62 0.08 6.43 -7.68
C VAL A 62 -1.16 7.21 -7.27
N ARG A 63 -0.98 8.44 -6.75
CA ARG A 63 -2.10 9.31 -6.34
C ARG A 63 -2.99 9.71 -7.52
N SER A 64 -2.43 9.88 -8.70
CA SER A 64 -3.20 10.14 -9.91
C SER A 64 -4.01 8.92 -10.33
N SER A 65 -3.35 7.75 -10.44
CA SER A 65 -3.99 6.49 -10.82
C SER A 65 -5.13 6.13 -9.87
N LEU A 66 -4.94 6.27 -8.55
CA LEU A 66 -5.99 6.04 -7.56
C LEU A 66 -7.22 6.92 -7.78
N ARG A 67 -7.05 8.21 -8.08
CA ARG A 67 -8.17 9.13 -8.34
C ARG A 67 -8.97 8.79 -9.60
N THR A 68 -8.37 8.05 -10.52
CA THR A 68 -9.03 7.62 -11.76
C THR A 68 -9.82 6.32 -11.57
N ILE A 69 -9.36 5.43 -10.68
CA ILE A 69 -9.91 4.06 -10.54
C ILE A 69 -10.72 3.85 -9.25
N ALA A 70 -10.63 4.78 -8.29
CA ALA A 70 -11.42 4.80 -7.07
C ALA A 70 -12.62 5.73 -7.24
#